data_AF-A0A1H6HW85-F1
#
_entry.id   AF-A0A1H6HW85-F1
#
_cell.length_a   1.000
_cell.length_b   1.000
_cell.length_c   1.000
_cell.angle_alpha   90.00
_cell.angle_beta   90.00
_cell.angle_gamma   90.00
#
_symmetry.space_group_name_H-M   'P 1'
#
loop_
_entity.id
_entity.type
_entity.pdbx_description
1 polymer ?
#
loop_
_entity_poly.entity_id
_entity_poly.type
_entity_poly.pdbx_seq_one_letter_code
_entity_poly.pdbx_strand_id
1 'polypeptide(L)'
;MAINKRITNYKEFYQFYLTEHKKPLTRIFHFVGILLVFVVIFYVLKSGKERFLWYCPIFGYGLAWFSHAVIEKNKPATFRYPLWSIISDFRLFFELLFGKQKFTNK
;
A
#
# COMPACT_ATOMS: atom_id res chain seq x y z
N MET A 1 -22.94 -19.96 9.11
CA MET A 1 -22.65 -18.52 9.24
C MET A 1 -21.26 -18.39 9.86
N ALA A 2 -20.20 -18.29 9.06
CA ALA A 2 -18.84 -18.27 9.60
C ALA A 2 -18.57 -16.93 10.28
N ILE A 3 -18.35 -16.96 11.59
CA ILE A 3 -17.87 -15.82 12.37
C ILE A 3 -16.54 -15.39 11.74
N ASN A 4 -16.55 -14.25 11.06
CA ASN A 4 -15.38 -13.69 10.38
C ASN A 4 -14.39 -13.16 11.42
N LYS A 5 -13.70 -14.08 12.12
CA LYS A 5 -12.75 -13.79 13.19
C LYS A 5 -11.71 -12.79 12.67
N ARG A 6 -11.56 -11.68 13.40
CA ARG A 6 -10.56 -10.65 13.08
C ARG A 6 -9.17 -11.30 13.12
N ILE A 7 -8.33 -11.01 12.14
CA ILE A 7 -6.93 -11.43 12.12
C ILE A 7 -6.23 -10.77 13.30
N THR A 8 -5.52 -11.54 14.12
CA THR A 8 -4.92 -11.07 15.38
C THR A 8 -3.40 -10.95 15.35
N ASN A 9 -2.74 -11.42 14.30
CA ASN A 9 -1.30 -11.24 14.13
C ASN A 9 -0.92 -10.71 12.75
N TYR A 10 0.21 -10.00 12.71
CA TYR A 10 0.68 -9.33 11.50
C TYR A 10 1.11 -10.31 10.39
N LYS A 11 1.62 -11.49 10.73
CA LYS A 11 2.06 -12.48 9.74
C LYS A 11 0.89 -12.96 8.89
N GLU A 12 -0.21 -13.37 9.53
CA GLU A 12 -1.46 -13.72 8.86
C GLU A 12 -2.05 -12.53 8.10
N PHE A 13 -1.99 -11.34 8.69
CA PHE A 13 -2.47 -10.14 8.01
C PHE A 13 -1.69 -9.88 6.73
N TYR A 14 -0.36 -10.03 6.73
CA TYR A 14 0.43 -9.79 5.54
C TYR A 14 0.11 -10.80 4.42
N GLN A 15 -0.16 -12.06 4.78
CA GLN A 15 -0.63 -13.04 3.79
C GLN A 15 -1.99 -12.64 3.21
N PHE A 16 -2.94 -12.25 4.07
CA PHE A 16 -4.23 -11.69 3.62
C PHE A 16 -4.04 -10.43 2.75
N TYR A 17 -3.18 -9.51 3.15
CA TYR A 17 -2.88 -8.28 2.42
C TYR A 17 -2.37 -8.60 1.00
N LEU A 18 -1.47 -9.57 0.83
CA LEU A 18 -1.01 -9.98 -0.50
C LEU A 18 -2.15 -10.56 -1.36
N THR A 19 -3.15 -11.21 -0.76
CA THR A 19 -4.34 -11.67 -1.48
C THR A 19 -5.28 -10.54 -1.93
N GLU A 20 -5.18 -9.37 -1.31
CA GLU A 20 -5.88 -8.16 -1.73
C GLU A 20 -5.14 -7.39 -2.83
N HIS A 21 -3.94 -7.85 -3.24
CA HIS A 21 -3.08 -7.26 -4.26
C HIS A 21 -2.68 -8.32 -5.30
N LYS A 22 -3.65 -9.06 -5.82
CA LYS A 22 -3.38 -10.15 -6.78
C LYS A 22 -3.05 -9.62 -8.16
N LYS A 23 -3.61 -8.48 -8.57
CA LYS A 23 -3.41 -7.98 -9.92
C LYS A 23 -2.12 -7.16 -10.02
N PRO A 24 -1.33 -7.33 -11.11
CA PRO A 24 -0.08 -6.61 -11.27
C PRO A 24 -0.22 -5.09 -11.21
N LEU A 25 -1.27 -4.55 -11.82
CA LEU A 25 -1.51 -3.10 -11.79
C LEU A 25 -1.80 -2.62 -10.36
N THR A 26 -2.53 -3.35 -9.52
CA THR A 26 -2.73 -2.98 -8.10
C THR A 26 -1.39 -2.85 -7.38
N ARG A 27 -0.48 -3.82 -7.57
CA ARG A 27 0.88 -3.76 -7.00
C ARG A 27 1.68 -2.57 -7.52
N ILE A 28 1.58 -2.26 -8.81
CA ILE A 28 2.27 -1.10 -9.43
C ILE A 28 1.77 0.21 -8.84
N PHE A 29 0.46 0.39 -8.69
CA PHE A 29 -0.12 1.63 -8.12
C PHE A 29 0.33 1.84 -6.67
N HIS A 30 0.36 0.79 -5.85
CA HIS A 30 0.90 0.88 -4.49
C HIS A 30 2.40 1.21 -4.48
N PHE A 31 3.18 0.58 -5.37
CA PHE A 31 4.61 0.85 -5.48
C PHE A 31 4.89 2.30 -5.87
N VAL A 32 4.19 2.81 -6.90
CA VAL A 32 4.31 4.20 -7.35
C VAL A 32 3.83 5.17 -6.27
N GLY A 33 2.75 4.84 -5.56
CA GLY A 33 2.25 5.65 -4.44
C GLY A 33 3.30 5.85 -3.35
N ILE A 34 3.93 4.77 -2.88
CA ILE A 34 5.00 4.85 -1.87
C ILE A 34 6.26 5.50 -2.42
N LEU A 35 6.62 5.28 -3.69
CA LEU A 35 7.74 5.99 -4.33
C LEU A 35 7.52 7.51 -4.31
N LEU A 36 6.32 7.98 -4.67
CA LEU A 36 5.98 9.40 -4.65
C LEU A 36 5.97 9.98 -3.23
N VAL A 37 5.59 9.21 -2.22
CA VAL A 37 5.74 9.61 -0.81
C VAL A 37 7.22 9.90 -0.49
N PHE A 38 8.15 9.02 -0.90
CA PHE A 38 9.58 9.28 -0.71
C PHE A 38 10.07 10.51 -1.48
N VAL A 39 9.59 10.72 -2.71
CA VAL A 39 9.93 11.93 -3.50
C VAL A 39 9.45 13.20 -2.80
N VAL A 40 8.23 13.21 -2.25
CA VAL A 40 7.69 14.35 -1.49
C VAL A 40 8.52 14.60 -0.24
N ILE A 41 8.83 13.56 0.54
CA ILE A 41 9.66 13.69 1.74
C ILE A 41 11.03 14.27 1.38
N PHE A 42 11.69 13.75 0.34
CA PHE A 42 12.98 14.25 -0.13
C PHE A 42 12.90 15.73 -0.54
N TYR A 43 11.86 16.11 -1.28
CA TYR A 43 11.64 17.51 -1.67
C TYR A 43 11.46 18.41 -0.45
N VAL A 44 10.65 18.02 0.53
CA VAL A 44 10.42 18.78 1.77
C VAL A 44 11.71 18.96 2.55
N LEU A 45 12.52 17.90 2.69
CA LEU A 45 13.83 17.97 3.36
C LEU A 45 14.81 18.93 2.66
N LYS A 46 14.75 19.03 1.32
CA LYS A 46 15.61 19.94 0.55
C LYS A 46 15.11 21.37 0.53
N SER A 47 13.80 21.59 0.48
CA SER A 47 13.23 22.92 0.28
C SER A 47 12.73 23.58 1.57
N GLY A 48 12.59 22.83 2.68
CA GLY A 48 11.97 23.29 3.92
C GLY A 48 10.47 23.60 3.83
N LYS A 49 9.79 23.18 2.74
CA LYS A 49 8.39 23.55 2.48
C LYS A 49 7.45 22.47 3.01
N GLU A 50 7.30 22.40 4.32
CA GLU A 50 6.51 21.36 5.02
C GLU A 50 5.07 21.23 4.53
N ARG A 51 4.47 22.30 3.98
CA ARG A 51 3.13 22.27 3.36
C ARG A 51 2.97 21.20 2.26
N PHE A 52 4.05 20.73 1.66
CA PHE A 52 3.99 19.67 0.65
C PHE A 52 3.78 18.27 1.26
N LEU A 53 3.92 18.10 2.57
CA LEU A 53 3.61 16.84 3.25
C LEU A 53 2.14 16.42 3.08
N TRP A 54 1.23 17.35 2.76
CA TRP A 54 -0.16 17.03 2.40
C TRP A 54 -0.29 16.14 1.16
N TYR A 55 0.73 16.10 0.29
CA TYR A 55 0.75 15.19 -0.85
C TYR A 55 1.05 13.74 -0.47
N CYS A 56 1.65 13.48 0.70
CA CYS A 56 1.93 12.11 1.15
C CYS A 56 0.65 11.26 1.27
N PRO A 57 -0.39 11.67 2.01
CA PRO A 57 -1.64 10.89 2.06
C PRO A 57 -2.36 10.86 0.71
N ILE A 58 -2.25 11.90 -0.12
CA ILE A 58 -2.86 11.92 -1.46
C ILE A 58 -2.23 10.84 -2.36
N PHE A 59 -0.90 10.76 -2.43
CA PHE A 59 -0.23 9.75 -3.25
C PHE A 59 -0.32 8.35 -2.65
N GLY A 60 -0.13 8.22 -1.33
CA GLY A 60 -0.22 6.94 -0.64
C GLY A 60 -1.63 6.34 -0.75
N TYR A 61 -2.65 7.04 -0.24
CA TYR A 61 -4.01 6.50 -0.22
C TYR A 61 -4.75 6.67 -1.55
N GLY A 62 -4.60 7.81 -2.23
CA GLY A 62 -5.35 8.08 -3.46
C GLY A 62 -5.07 7.04 -4.54
N LEU A 63 -3.79 6.76 -4.81
CA LEU A 63 -3.39 5.75 -5.80
C LEU A 63 -3.75 4.33 -5.36
N ALA A 64 -3.52 4.01 -4.08
CA ALA A 64 -3.88 2.71 -3.51
C ALA A 64 -5.38 2.43 -3.64
N TRP A 65 -6.22 3.31 -3.11
CA TRP A 65 -7.68 3.15 -3.14
C TRP A 65 -8.25 3.17 -4.54
N PHE A 66 -7.72 4.00 -5.44
CA PHE A 66 -8.10 3.98 -6.85
C PHE A 66 -7.84 2.60 -7.47
N SER A 67 -6.67 2.02 -7.21
CA SER A 67 -6.33 0.70 -7.73
C SER A 67 -7.21 -0.41 -7.16
N HIS A 68 -7.53 -0.36 -5.87
CA HIS A 68 -8.49 -1.28 -5.26
C HIS A 68 -9.89 -1.15 -5.87
N ALA A 69 -10.37 0.07 -6.12
CA ALA A 69 -11.70 0.30 -6.66
C ALA A 69 -11.84 -0.12 -8.13
N VAL A 70 -10.84 0.22 -8.97
CA VAL A 70 -10.94 0.07 -10.44
C VAL A 70 -10.32 -1.23 -10.93
N ILE A 71 -9.16 -1.59 -10.39
CA ILE A 71 -8.36 -2.74 -10.85
C ILE A 71 -8.75 -3.98 -10.06
N GLU A 72 -8.54 -3.99 -8.75
CA GLU A 72 -8.76 -5.19 -7.93
C GLU A 72 -10.25 -5.50 -7.77
N LYS A 73 -11.07 -4.45 -7.61
CA LYS A 73 -12.51 -4.48 -7.32
C LYS A 73 -12.84 -5.10 -5.96
N ASN A 74 -12.05 -4.74 -4.94
CA ASN A 74 -12.26 -5.12 -3.54
C ASN A 74 -12.26 -3.88 -2.63
N LYS A 75 -12.59 -4.08 -1.34
CA LYS A 75 -12.51 -3.02 -0.33
C LYS A 75 -11.12 -3.06 0.31
N PRO A 76 -10.37 -1.95 0.33
CA PRO A 76 -9.07 -1.86 0.99
C PRO A 76 -9.06 -2.42 2.41
N ALA A 77 -8.05 -3.23 2.72
CA ALA A 77 -7.82 -3.76 4.06
C ALA A 77 -7.66 -2.65 5.12
N THR A 78 -7.24 -1.45 4.71
CA THR A 78 -7.05 -0.26 5.54
C THR A 78 -8.30 0.10 6.34
N PHE A 79 -9.51 -0.16 5.82
CA PHE A 79 -10.75 0.10 6.55
C PHE A 79 -10.95 -0.80 7.78
N ARG A 80 -10.30 -1.98 7.84
CA ARG A 80 -10.38 -2.92 8.97
C ARG A 80 -9.09 -2.97 9.80
N TYR A 81 -7.95 -2.72 9.15
CA TYR A 81 -6.61 -2.82 9.72
C TYR A 81 -5.73 -1.63 9.27
N PRO A 82 -6.02 -0.40 9.70
CA PRO A 82 -5.38 0.80 9.15
C PRO A 82 -3.85 0.80 9.33
N LEU A 83 -3.38 0.57 10.56
CA LEU A 83 -1.94 0.58 10.86
C LEU A 83 -1.18 -0.54 10.13
N TRP A 84 -1.72 -1.76 10.13
CA TRP A 84 -1.07 -2.87 9.43
C TRP A 84 -1.07 -2.68 7.92
N SER A 85 -2.07 -2.02 7.35
CA SER A 85 -2.12 -1.74 5.91
C SER A 85 -1.03 -0.77 5.50
N ILE A 86 -0.84 0.33 6.25
CA ILE A 86 0.25 1.29 6.02
C ILE A 86 1.61 0.58 6.10
N ILE A 87 1.85 -0.18 7.17
CA ILE A 87 3.11 -0.94 7.34
C ILE A 87 3.31 -1.91 6.17
N SER A 88 2.24 -2.53 5.69
CA SER A 88 2.29 -3.49 4.58
C SER A 88 2.53 -2.82 3.22
N ASP A 89 2.07 -1.58 3.00
CA ASP A 89 2.38 -0.81 1.80
C ASP A 89 3.89 -0.54 1.69
N PHE A 90 4.52 -0.07 2.78
CA PHE A 90 5.98 0.10 2.82
C PHE A 90 6.71 -1.24 2.68
N ARG A 91 6.23 -2.29 3.35
CA ARG A 91 6.82 -3.62 3.23
C ARG A 91 6.75 -4.14 1.80
N LEU A 92 5.58 -4.07 1.16
CA LEU A 92 5.38 -4.49 -0.22
C LEU A 92 6.26 -3.66 -1.18
N PHE A 93 6.37 -2.35 -0.96
CA PHE A 93 7.26 -1.49 -1.74
C PHE A 93 8.71 -2.00 -1.71
N PHE A 94 9.29 -2.23 -0.52
CA PHE A 94 10.66 -2.74 -0.42
C PHE A 94 10.80 -4.18 -0.92
N GLU A 95 9.81 -5.05 -0.66
CA GLU A 95 9.84 -6.41 -1.18
C GLU A 95 9.79 -6.44 -2.72
N LEU A 96 9.06 -5.54 -3.37
CA LEU A 96 9.07 -5.37 -4.83
C LEU A 96 10.38 -4.76 -5.32
N LEU A 97 10.90 -3.73 -4.62
CA LEU A 97 12.15 -3.06 -4.98
C LEU A 97 13.35 -4.02 -4.97
N PHE A 98 13.43 -4.88 -3.96
CA PHE A 98 14.49 -5.87 -3.81
C PHE A 98 14.17 -7.24 -4.45
N GLY A 99 13.04 -7.36 -5.15
CA GLY A 99 12.65 -8.58 -5.87
C GLY A 99 12.21 -9.77 -5.00
N LYS A 100 11.97 -9.58 -3.70
CA LYS A 100 11.36 -10.59 -2.81
C LYS A 100 9.90 -10.88 -3.19
N GLN A 101 9.19 -9.85 -3.63
CA GLN A 101 7.89 -9.96 -4.29
C GLN A 101 8.05 -9.60 -5.76
N LYS A 102 7.13 -10.11 -6.58
CA LYS A 102 7.05 -9.79 -7.99
C LYS A 102 5.85 -8.90 -8.26
N PHE A 103 5.93 -8.04 -9.27
CA PHE A 103 4.75 -7.34 -9.77
C PHE A 103 3.76 -8.30 -10.41
N THR A 104 4.22 -9.44 -10.91
CA THR A 104 3.37 -10.47 -11.53
C THR A 104 3.28 -11.71 -10.66
N ASN A 105 2.07 -12.23 -10.50
CA ASN A 105 1.85 -13.57 -9.95
C ASN A 105 2.12 -14.56 -11.09
N LYS A 106 3.38 -14.97 -11.27
CA LYS A 106 3.69 -16.21 -11.99
C LYS A 106 3.44 -17.39 -11.07
#